data_AF-A0A229NXE5-F1
#
_entry.id   AF-A0A229NXE5-F1
#
_cell.length_a   1.000
_cell.length_b   1.000
_cell.length_c   1.000
_cell.angle_alpha   90.00
_cell.angle_beta   90.00
_cell.angle_gamma   90.00
#
_symmetry.space_group_name_H-M   'P 1'
#
loop_
_entity.id
_entity.type
_entity.pdbx_description
1 polymer ?
#
loop_
_entity_poly.entity_id
_entity_poly.type
_entity_poly.pdbx_seq_one_letter_code
_entity_poly.pdbx_strand_id
1 'polypeptide(L)'
;MATLRDKESGTYVELSFLNCIPGNDEGCRLNFKYCKGNSVQYELDFGWTNLTIRNYVEVTSNFPLEELNGFKLNNLYTSFEKHLFYLEWAKTKEESTYSLRFFGSQQDFTLNVVDHEVRQFGHDLKSEWENGLSLA
;
A
#
# COMPACT_ATOMS: atom_id res chain seq x y z
N MET A 1 -3.92 11.45 -4.55
CA MET A 1 -3.30 10.11 -4.70
C MET A 1 -2.17 9.95 -3.68
N ALA A 2 -2.01 8.77 -3.11
CA ALA A 2 -0.83 8.41 -2.31
C ALA A 2 0.23 7.79 -3.22
N THR A 3 1.48 8.25 -3.13
CA THR A 3 2.58 7.79 -4.01
C THR A 3 3.70 7.17 -3.19
N LEU A 4 4.15 5.99 -3.58
CA LEU A 4 5.32 5.34 -3.01
C LEU A 4 6.40 5.21 -4.09
N ARG A 5 7.56 5.83 -3.87
CA ARG A 5 8.63 5.90 -4.86
C ARG A 5 9.69 4.82 -4.61
N ASP A 6 10.14 4.21 -5.68
CA ASP A 6 11.37 3.41 -5.66
C ASP A 6 12.59 4.30 -5.44
N LYS A 7 13.67 3.70 -4.95
CA LYS A 7 15.01 4.28 -4.95
C LYS A 7 15.56 4.43 -6.37
N GLU A 8 15.16 3.57 -7.30
CA GLU A 8 15.40 3.71 -8.74
C GLU A 8 14.63 4.93 -9.27
N SER A 9 15.36 5.87 -9.88
CA SER A 9 14.80 7.05 -10.51
C SER A 9 13.64 6.71 -11.46
N GLY A 10 12.47 7.28 -11.19
CA GLY A 10 11.31 7.22 -12.08
C GLY A 10 10.40 6.00 -11.90
N THR A 11 10.71 5.05 -11.02
CA THR A 11 9.81 3.93 -10.69
C THR A 11 8.99 4.28 -9.45
N TYR A 12 7.67 4.09 -9.49
CA TYR A 12 6.79 4.36 -8.35
C TYR A 12 5.44 3.65 -8.48
N VAL A 13 4.69 3.59 -7.39
CA VAL A 13 3.28 3.20 -7.40
C VAL A 13 2.40 4.33 -6.90
N GLU A 14 1.18 4.39 -7.42
CA GLU A 14 0.12 5.27 -6.95
C GLU A 14 -1.05 4.44 -6.44
N LEU A 15 -1.64 4.88 -5.34
CA LEU A 15 -2.92 4.39 -4.85
C LEU A 15 -3.89 5.56 -4.74
N SER A 16 -5.12 5.35 -5.19
CA SER A 16 -6.19 6.33 -5.07
C SER A 16 -7.53 5.68 -4.74
N PHE A 17 -8.38 6.39 -4.01
CA PHE A 17 -9.74 5.95 -3.67
C PHE A 17 -10.72 6.48 -4.72
N LEU A 18 -11.45 5.58 -5.36
CA LEU A 18 -12.45 5.90 -6.38
C LEU A 18 -13.83 6.16 -5.78
N ASN A 19 -14.21 5.36 -4.79
CA ASN A 19 -15.45 5.50 -4.04
C ASN A 19 -15.29 4.80 -2.68
N CYS A 20 -15.93 5.32 -1.64
CA CYS A 20 -15.91 4.74 -0.30
C CYS A 20 -17.33 4.68 0.26
N ILE A 21 -17.65 3.62 1.00
CA ILE A 21 -18.90 3.51 1.76
C ILE A 21 -18.52 3.50 3.25
N PRO A 22 -19.10 4.38 4.10
CA PRO A 22 -18.79 4.41 5.53
C PRO A 22 -19.26 3.14 6.26
N GLY A 23 -18.44 2.66 7.21
CA GLY A 23 -18.72 1.48 8.03
C GLY A 23 -17.57 0.49 8.01
N ASN A 24 -17.24 -0.16 9.13
CA ASN A 24 -16.02 -0.99 9.21
C ASN A 24 -16.04 -2.19 8.25
N ASP A 25 -17.21 -2.80 8.06
CA ASP A 25 -17.41 -3.98 7.21
C ASP A 25 -17.78 -3.59 5.76
N GLU A 26 -18.02 -2.29 5.53
CA GLU A 26 -18.10 -1.70 4.20
C GLU A 26 -16.68 -1.51 3.64
N GLY A 27 -16.57 -0.96 2.43
CA GLY A 27 -15.28 -0.80 1.78
C GLY A 27 -15.17 0.38 0.84
N CYS A 28 -13.96 0.52 0.31
CA CYS A 28 -13.67 1.43 -0.77
C CYS A 28 -13.26 0.65 -2.02
N ARG A 29 -13.58 1.22 -3.18
CA ARG A 29 -12.95 0.87 -4.44
C ARG A 29 -11.70 1.71 -4.61
N LEU A 30 -10.59 1.07 -4.90
CA LEU A 30 -9.28 1.67 -5.09
C LEU A 30 -8.79 1.44 -6.51
N ASN A 31 -7.93 2.34 -6.97
CA ASN A 31 -7.14 2.21 -8.18
C ASN A 31 -5.66 2.17 -7.78
N PHE A 32 -4.96 1.14 -8.24
CA PHE A 32 -3.52 0.98 -8.11
C PHE A 32 -2.86 1.14 -9.47
N LYS A 33 -1.76 1.89 -9.51
CA LYS A 33 -0.90 2.03 -10.69
C LYS A 33 0.53 1.74 -10.34
N TYR A 34 1.21 0.99 -11.20
CA TYR A 34 2.66 0.88 -11.22
C TYR A 34 3.20 1.63 -12.43
N CYS A 35 4.12 2.56 -12.17
CA CYS A 35 4.62 3.53 -13.14
C CYS A 35 6.15 3.42 -13.26
N LYS A 36 6.65 3.60 -14.49
CA LYS A 36 8.08 3.75 -14.79
C LYS A 36 8.28 4.91 -15.74
N GLY A 37 9.02 5.92 -15.30
CA GLY A 37 9.10 7.23 -15.95
C GLY A 37 7.73 7.89 -16.00
N ASN A 38 7.32 8.37 -17.18
CA ASN A 38 6.00 8.98 -17.40
C ASN A 38 4.95 7.98 -17.93
N SER A 39 5.19 6.67 -17.78
CA SER A 39 4.36 5.63 -18.37
C SER A 39 3.76 4.71 -17.31
N VAL A 40 2.43 4.55 -17.34
CA VAL A 40 1.73 3.52 -16.56
C VAL A 40 2.04 2.17 -17.18
N GLN A 41 2.71 1.31 -16.41
CA GLN A 41 3.05 -0.05 -16.85
C GLN A 41 1.95 -1.05 -16.48
N TYR A 42 1.26 -0.80 -15.37
CA TYR A 42 0.18 -1.65 -14.89
C TYR A 42 -0.83 -0.82 -14.10
N GLU A 43 -2.11 -1.14 -14.27
CA GLU A 43 -3.22 -0.49 -13.58
C GLU A 43 -4.29 -1.53 -13.21
N LEU A 44 -4.82 -1.42 -12.00
CA LEU A 44 -5.80 -2.35 -11.47
C LEU A 44 -6.76 -1.62 -10.54
N ASP A 45 -8.05 -1.83 -10.77
CA ASP A 45 -9.10 -1.48 -9.83
C ASP A 45 -9.45 -2.68 -8.94
N PHE A 46 -9.62 -2.43 -7.65
CA PHE A 46 -9.99 -3.46 -6.68
C PHE A 46 -10.77 -2.86 -5.51
N GLY A 47 -11.34 -3.71 -4.66
CA GLY A 47 -12.02 -3.29 -3.44
C GLY A 47 -11.20 -3.66 -2.21
N TRP A 48 -11.29 -2.89 -1.14
CA TRP A 48 -10.90 -3.33 0.20
C TRP A 48 -11.94 -2.91 1.21
N THR A 49 -12.14 -3.73 2.23
CA THR A 49 -12.91 -3.29 3.40
C THR A 49 -12.21 -2.13 4.10
N ASN A 50 -12.97 -1.30 4.78
CA ASN A 50 -12.45 -0.21 5.60
C ASN A 50 -11.55 -0.75 6.74
N LEU A 51 -11.81 -1.96 7.23
CA LEU A 51 -10.91 -2.66 8.15
C LEU A 51 -9.54 -2.99 7.51
N THR A 52 -9.54 -3.53 6.28
CA THR A 52 -8.31 -3.82 5.54
C THR A 52 -7.51 -2.54 5.28
N ILE A 53 -8.18 -1.47 4.85
CA ILE A 53 -7.55 -0.17 4.61
C ILE A 53 -6.93 0.38 5.89
N ARG A 54 -7.65 0.33 7.02
CA ARG A 54 -7.13 0.76 8.33
C ARG A 54 -5.84 0.04 8.71
N ASN A 55 -5.83 -1.29 8.59
CA ASN A 55 -4.67 -2.11 8.92
C ASN A 55 -3.48 -1.77 8.01
N TYR A 56 -3.74 -1.56 6.71
CA TYR A 56 -2.71 -1.20 5.76
C TYR A 56 -2.12 0.20 6.02
N VAL A 57 -2.97 1.17 6.34
CA VAL A 57 -2.57 2.52 6.76
C VAL A 57 -1.74 2.48 8.03
N GLU A 58 -2.13 1.70 9.03
CA GLU A 58 -1.39 1.57 10.30
C GLU A 58 0.02 1.02 10.07
N VAL A 59 0.11 -0.04 9.26
CA VAL A 59 1.37 -0.70 8.90
C VAL A 59 2.30 0.23 8.13
N THR A 60 1.78 0.97 7.16
CA THR A 60 2.58 1.84 6.30
C THR A 60 2.98 3.13 7.02
N SER A 61 2.07 3.76 7.76
CA SER A 61 2.33 5.00 8.51
C SER A 61 3.36 4.83 9.62
N ASN A 62 3.39 3.66 10.27
CA ASN A 62 4.29 3.37 11.38
C ASN A 62 5.48 2.48 10.96
N PHE A 63 5.76 2.39 9.67
CA PHE A 63 6.72 1.44 9.12
C PHE A 63 8.16 1.65 9.65
N PRO A 64 8.95 0.60 9.92
CA PRO A 64 8.52 -0.80 10.02
C PRO A 64 7.71 -1.03 11.30
N LEU A 65 6.59 -1.73 11.18
CA LEU A 65 5.74 -2.09 12.32
C LEU A 65 6.02 -3.54 12.73
N GLU A 66 6.25 -3.78 14.02
CA GLU A 66 6.54 -5.13 14.54
C GLU A 66 5.28 -5.96 14.85
N GLU A 67 4.22 -5.29 15.32
CA GLU A 67 2.98 -5.92 15.77
C GLU A 67 1.77 -5.14 15.26
N LEU A 68 0.74 -5.86 14.82
CA LEU A 68 -0.55 -5.30 14.44
C LEU A 68 -1.67 -6.12 15.11
N ASN A 69 -2.55 -5.46 15.85
CA ASN A 69 -3.70 -6.10 16.53
C ASN A 69 -3.30 -7.32 17.42
N GLY A 70 -2.15 -7.27 18.10
CA GLY A 70 -1.66 -8.38 18.93
C GLY A 70 -0.87 -9.45 18.17
N PHE A 71 -0.72 -9.32 16.84
CA PHE A 71 -0.01 -10.28 16.00
C PHE A 71 1.34 -9.75 15.57
N LYS A 72 2.40 -10.52 15.85
CA LYS A 72 3.74 -10.22 15.34
C LYS A 72 3.76 -10.39 13.83
N LEU A 73 4.16 -9.33 13.13
CA LEU A 73 4.23 -9.31 11.67
C LEU A 73 5.44 -10.08 11.13
N ASN A 74 6.53 -10.18 11.90
CA ASN A 74 7.77 -10.87 11.47
C ASN A 74 8.28 -10.40 10.09
N ASN A 75 8.16 -9.09 9.82
CA ASN A 75 8.44 -8.46 8.53
C ASN A 75 7.51 -8.87 7.37
N LEU A 76 6.31 -9.37 7.66
CA LEU A 76 5.34 -9.77 6.65
C LEU A 76 3.97 -9.14 6.97
N TYR A 77 3.38 -8.47 5.98
CA TYR A 77 1.98 -8.06 6.04
C TYR A 77 1.22 -8.56 4.82
N THR A 78 0.48 -9.65 5.00
CA THR A 78 -0.40 -10.14 3.94
C THR A 78 -1.80 -9.56 4.13
N SER A 79 -2.28 -8.80 3.16
CA SER A 79 -3.72 -8.52 3.05
C SER A 79 -4.38 -9.71 2.35
N PHE A 80 -5.38 -10.32 2.99
CA PHE A 80 -6.10 -11.47 2.45
C PHE A 80 -7.18 -11.03 1.48
N GLU A 81 -6.78 -10.53 0.31
CA GLU A 81 -7.59 -10.72 -0.89
C GLU A 81 -6.85 -11.67 -1.81
N LYS A 82 -7.41 -12.88 -1.90
CA LYS A 82 -6.89 -14.11 -2.54
C LYS A 82 -6.42 -13.95 -3.99
N HIS A 83 -6.64 -12.77 -4.58
CA HIS A 83 -6.38 -12.48 -5.98
C HIS A 83 -5.65 -11.16 -6.24
N LEU A 84 -5.37 -10.31 -5.24
CA LEU A 84 -5.09 -8.89 -5.57
C LEU A 84 -3.82 -8.30 -4.94
N PHE A 85 -3.54 -8.50 -3.65
CA PHE A 85 -2.41 -7.81 -3.00
C PHE A 85 -1.80 -8.58 -1.82
N TYR A 86 -0.61 -9.14 -2.04
CA TYR A 86 0.31 -9.54 -0.98
C TYR A 86 1.42 -8.49 -0.88
N LEU A 87 1.60 -7.88 0.30
CA LEU A 87 2.70 -6.94 0.58
C LEU A 87 3.74 -7.62 1.49
N GLU A 88 4.81 -8.11 0.91
CA GLU A 88 5.96 -8.55 1.69
C GLU A 88 7.02 -7.45 1.68
N TRP A 89 7.56 -7.13 2.85
CA TRP A 89 8.77 -6.31 2.93
C TRP A 89 9.93 -7.14 3.45
N ALA A 90 10.95 -7.28 2.61
CA ALA A 90 12.21 -7.87 3.03
C ALA A 90 13.20 -6.76 3.36
N LYS A 91 13.77 -6.77 4.57
CA LYS A 91 14.89 -5.89 4.91
C LYS A 91 16.07 -6.24 4.00
N THR A 92 16.61 -5.25 3.31
CA THR A 92 17.80 -5.46 2.47
C THR A 92 19.07 -5.41 3.32
N LYS A 93 20.24 -5.71 2.73
CA LYS A 93 21.53 -5.62 3.43
C LYS A 93 21.90 -4.19 3.82
N GLU A 94 21.33 -3.20 3.15
CA GLU A 94 21.51 -1.79 3.44
C GLU A 94 20.56 -1.36 4.58
N GLU A 95 21.07 -0.58 5.53
CA GLU A 95 20.24 -0.03 6.60
C GLU A 95 19.10 0.81 6.03
N SER A 96 17.91 0.68 6.63
CA SER A 96 16.70 1.44 6.28
C SER A 96 16.14 1.28 4.86
N THR A 97 16.63 0.31 4.09
CA THR A 97 16.08 -0.02 2.76
C THR A 97 15.36 -1.37 2.77
N TYR A 98 14.18 -1.42 2.16
CA TYR A 98 13.30 -2.57 2.13
C TYR A 98 12.85 -2.86 0.71
N SER A 99 12.77 -4.14 0.35
CA SER A 99 12.14 -4.58 -0.89
C SER A 99 10.66 -4.85 -0.60
N LEU A 100 9.78 -3.98 -1.07
CA LEU A 100 8.33 -4.15 -1.03
C LEU A 100 7.89 -4.88 -2.29
N ARG A 101 7.39 -6.10 -2.11
CA ARG A 101 6.87 -6.91 -3.20
C ARG A 101 5.35 -6.79 -3.25
N PHE A 102 4.84 -6.50 -4.44
CA PHE A 102 3.43 -6.46 -4.78
C PHE A 102 3.15 -7.66 -5.66
N PHE A 103 2.41 -8.64 -5.15
CA PHE A 103 1.98 -9.77 -5.97
C PHE A 103 0.56 -9.49 -6.46
N GLY A 104 0.44 -9.23 -7.76
CA GLY A 104 -0.84 -9.03 -8.42
C GLY A 104 -1.39 -10.33 -9.01
N SER A 105 -2.64 -10.28 -9.51
CA SER A 105 -3.26 -11.43 -10.21
C SER A 105 -2.55 -11.84 -11.50
N GLN A 106 -1.87 -10.88 -12.16
CA GLN A 106 -1.24 -11.08 -13.47
C GLN A 106 0.27 -10.83 -13.47
N GLN A 107 0.76 -9.99 -12.57
CA GLN A 107 2.17 -9.60 -12.54
C GLN A 107 2.60 -9.24 -11.12
N ASP A 108 3.83 -9.64 -10.79
CA ASP A 108 4.50 -9.26 -9.56
C ASP A 108 5.40 -8.05 -9.82
N PHE A 109 5.40 -7.10 -8.89
CA PHE A 109 6.27 -5.92 -8.90
C PHE A 109 7.07 -5.87 -7.61
N THR A 110 8.27 -5.30 -7.67
CA THR A 110 9.06 -5.05 -6.47
C THR A 110 9.51 -3.60 -6.51
N LEU A 111 9.30 -2.90 -5.40
CA LEU A 111 9.90 -1.60 -5.13
C LEU A 111 11.01 -1.74 -4.10
N ASN A 112 12.15 -1.10 -4.31
CA ASN A 112 13.14 -0.88 -3.26
C ASN A 112 12.91 0.50 -2.67
N VAL A 113 12.48 0.55 -1.41
CA VAL A 113 12.04 1.79 -0.77
C VAL A 113 12.81 2.03 0.51
N VAL A 114 12.83 3.29 0.92
CA VAL A 114 13.35 3.73 2.21
C VAL A 114 12.22 3.94 3.20
N ASP A 115 12.50 3.78 4.50
CA ASP A 115 11.47 3.79 5.55
C ASP A 115 10.58 5.04 5.54
N HIS A 116 11.16 6.23 5.37
CA HIS A 116 10.42 7.49 5.36
C HIS A 116 9.45 7.62 4.17
N GLU A 117 9.79 7.06 3.00
CA GLU A 117 8.87 7.04 1.85
C GLU A 117 7.64 6.17 2.14
N VAL A 118 7.82 5.04 2.83
CA VAL A 118 6.68 4.18 3.24
C VAL A 118 5.79 4.88 4.26
N ARG A 119 6.40 5.55 5.25
CA ARG A 119 5.65 6.33 6.26
C ARG A 119 4.86 7.46 5.61
N GLN A 120 5.50 8.23 4.73
CA GLN A 120 4.84 9.32 4.02
C GLN A 120 3.68 8.79 3.17
N PHE A 121 3.90 7.71 2.42
CA PHE A 121 2.86 7.05 1.66
C PHE A 121 1.67 6.63 2.54
N GLY A 122 1.92 6.05 3.72
CA GLY A 122 0.88 5.68 4.67
C GLY A 122 0.06 6.88 5.18
N HIS A 123 0.72 8.00 5.47
CA HIS A 123 0.06 9.24 5.90
C HIS A 123 -0.78 9.88 4.78
N ASP A 124 -0.26 9.90 3.56
CA ASP A 124 -0.98 10.39 2.39
C ASP A 124 -2.21 9.51 2.13
N LEU A 125 -2.03 8.19 2.21
CA LEU A 125 -3.10 7.22 2.04
C LEU A 125 -4.21 7.38 3.08
N LYS A 126 -3.84 7.60 4.35
CA LYS A 126 -4.79 7.90 5.43
C LYS A 126 -5.61 9.14 5.10
N SER A 127 -4.93 10.24 4.75
CA SER A 127 -5.58 11.51 4.44
C SER A 127 -6.58 11.35 3.28
N GLU A 128 -6.21 10.57 2.28
CA GLU A 128 -7.07 10.31 1.15
C GLU A 128 -8.29 9.46 1.47
N TRP A 129 -8.10 8.43 2.28
CA TRP A 129 -9.18 7.57 2.73
C TRP A 129 -10.20 8.35 3.56
N GLU A 130 -9.73 9.17 4.50
CA GLU A 130 -10.57 10.04 5.34
C GLU A 130 -11.36 11.05 4.47
N ASN A 131 -10.71 11.65 3.48
CA ASN A 131 -11.38 12.52 2.51
C ASN A 131 -12.45 11.76 1.71
N GLY A 132 -12.13 10.56 1.22
CA GLY A 132 -13.07 9.70 0.48
C GLY A 132 -14.30 9.32 1.29
N LEU A 133 -14.13 9.01 2.57
CA LEU A 133 -15.23 8.72 3.49
C LEU A 133 -16.10 9.94 3.82
N SER A 134 -15.53 11.15 3.79
CA SER A 134 -16.28 12.39 4.09
C SER A 134 -17.20 12.85 2.95
N LEU A 135 -16.94 12.36 1.73
CA LEU A 135 -17.70 12.70 0.52
C LEU A 135 -18.80 11.67 0.19
N ALA A 136 -18.89 10.59 0.97
CA ALA A 136 -19.77 9.45 0.76
C ALA A 136 -21.18 9.61 1.38
#